data_AF-A0A6I7QS32-F1
#
_entry.id   AF-A0A6I7QS32-F1
#
_cell.length_a   1.000
_cell.length_b   1.000
_cell.length_c   1.000
_cell.angle_alpha   90.00
_cell.angle_beta   90.00
_cell.angle_gamma   90.00
#
_symmetry.space_group_name_H-M   'P 1'
#
loop_
_entity.id
_entity.type
_entity.pdbx_description
1 polymer ?
#
loop_
_entity_poly.entity_id
_entity_poly.type
_entity_poly.pdbx_seq_one_letter_code
_entity_poly.pdbx_strand_id
1 'polypeptide(L)'
;MRAAQLRPDEYRQVRETVRLRRLLRINARMDILYCLVGAGLYLVPAGYPFARGTGLGILTQGLFLLLFDAIHARRLPAETPPWYDPAL
;
A
#
# COMPACT_ATOMS: atom_id res chain seq x y z
N MET A 1 -31.70 -15.76 -21.84
CA MET A 1 -30.89 -15.25 -20.72
C MET A 1 -29.52 -15.91 -20.69
N ARG A 2 -28.55 -15.43 -21.50
CA ARG A 2 -27.23 -16.08 -21.70
C ARG A 2 -26.04 -15.16 -21.35
N ALA A 3 -26.32 -13.93 -20.92
CA ALA A 3 -25.32 -12.90 -20.60
C ALA A 3 -24.84 -12.92 -19.14
N ALA A 4 -25.58 -13.58 -18.24
CA ALA A 4 -25.27 -13.62 -16.80
C ALA A 4 -24.17 -14.63 -16.42
N GLN A 5 -23.67 -15.42 -17.36
CA GLN A 5 -22.86 -16.62 -17.08
C GLN A 5 -21.40 -16.55 -17.54
N LEU A 6 -20.88 -15.40 -17.99
CA LEU A 6 -19.65 -15.39 -18.78
C LEU A 6 -18.54 -14.43 -18.36
N ARG A 7 -18.48 -13.94 -17.11
CA ARG A 7 -17.36 -13.09 -16.67
C ARG A 7 -16.81 -13.41 -15.26
N PRO A 8 -16.69 -14.69 -14.83
CA PRO A 8 -16.14 -15.02 -13.51
C PRO A 8 -14.72 -14.44 -13.29
N ASP A 9 -13.92 -14.37 -14.35
CA ASP A 9 -12.58 -13.79 -14.30
C ASP A 9 -12.61 -12.27 -14.07
N GLU A 10 -13.56 -11.55 -14.68
CA GLU A 10 -13.69 -10.11 -14.46
C GLU A 10 -14.20 -9.79 -13.04
N TYR A 11 -15.14 -10.57 -12.51
CA TYR A 11 -15.57 -10.42 -11.11
C TYR A 11 -14.39 -10.64 -10.16
N ARG A 12 -13.55 -11.64 -10.44
CA ARG A 12 -12.33 -11.89 -9.67
C ARG A 12 -11.35 -10.71 -9.77
N GLN A 13 -11.11 -10.20 -10.98
CA GLN A 13 -10.23 -9.05 -11.21
C GLN A 13 -10.69 -7.78 -10.49
N VAL A 14 -11.99 -7.45 -10.53
CA VAL A 14 -12.54 -6.29 -9.83
C VAL A 14 -12.39 -6.47 -8.31
N ARG A 15 -12.74 -7.65 -7.78
CA ARG A 15 -12.61 -7.96 -6.35
C ARG A 15 -11.16 -7.90 -5.88
N GLU A 16 -10.23 -8.41 -6.68
CA GLU A 16 -8.79 -8.37 -6.41
C GLU A 16 -8.24 -6.95 -6.47
N THR A 17 -8.65 -6.14 -7.45
CA THR A 17 -8.29 -4.73 -7.57
C THR A 17 -8.72 -3.93 -6.34
N VAL A 18 -9.96 -4.10 -5.88
CA VAL A 18 -10.48 -3.42 -4.68
C VAL A 18 -9.71 -3.86 -3.43
N ARG A 19 -9.46 -5.16 -3.29
CA ARG A 19 -8.67 -5.71 -2.18
C ARG A 19 -7.24 -5.16 -2.20
N LEU A 20 -6.58 -5.16 -3.34
CA LEU A 20 -5.21 -4.68 -3.52
C LEU A 20 -5.12 -3.18 -3.20
N ARG A 21 -6.04 -2.35 -3.70
CA ARG A 21 -6.11 -0.93 -3.37
C ARG A 21 -6.28 -0.69 -1.86
N ARG A 22 -7.05 -1.54 -1.17
CA ARG A 22 -7.19 -1.46 0.29
C ARG A 22 -5.89 -1.82 1.00
N LEU A 23 -5.21 -2.88 0.58
CA LEU A 23 -3.93 -3.31 1.16
C LEU A 23 -2.85 -2.25 0.98
N LEU A 24 -2.68 -1.71 -0.24
CA LEU A 24 -1.69 -0.65 -0.52
C LEU A 24 -1.93 0.60 0.34
N ARG A 25 -3.19 1.00 0.58
CA ARG A 25 -3.50 2.13 1.47
C ARG A 25 -3.16 1.85 2.93
N ILE A 26 -3.30 0.61 3.38
CA ILE A 26 -2.92 0.22 4.75
C ILE A 26 -1.41 0.21 4.87
N ASN A 27 -0.69 -0.38 3.92
CA ASN A 27 0.77 -0.40 3.92
C ASN A 27 1.36 1.01 3.86
N ALA A 28 0.87 1.88 2.99
CA ALA A 28 1.31 3.27 2.94
C ALA A 28 1.16 3.99 4.31
N ARG A 29 0.14 3.65 5.10
CA ARG A 29 0.00 4.21 6.47
C ARG A 29 1.02 3.61 7.43
N MET A 30 1.34 2.32 7.30
CA MET A 30 2.39 1.69 8.09
C MET A 30 3.76 2.26 7.73
N ASP A 31 4.04 2.55 6.46
CA ASP A 31 5.32 3.13 6.04
C ASP A 31 5.56 4.51 6.66
N ILE A 32 4.51 5.30 6.88
CA ILE A 32 4.62 6.55 7.65
C ILE A 32 5.11 6.25 9.08
N LEU A 33 4.55 5.24 9.75
CA LEU A 33 5.01 4.84 11.09
C LEU A 33 6.46 4.37 11.06
N TYR A 34 6.86 3.59 10.05
CA TYR A 34 8.26 3.18 9.86
C TYR A 34 9.18 4.38 9.68
N CYS A 35 8.79 5.36 8.86
CA CYS A 35 9.57 6.59 8.68
C CYS A 35 9.72 7.37 10.00
N LEU A 36 8.66 7.45 10.82
CA LEU A 36 8.73 8.08 12.14
C LEU A 36 9.70 7.35 13.09
N VAL A 37 9.70 6.02 13.07
CA VAL A 37 10.66 5.21 13.84
C VAL A 37 12.09 5.44 13.35
N GLY A 38 12.31 5.44 12.04
CA GLY A 38 13.63 5.71 11.45
C GLY A 38 14.14 7.12 11.78
N ALA A 39 13.25 8.12 11.72
CA ALA A 39 13.55 9.49 12.14
C ALA A 39 13.93 9.56 13.64
N GLY A 40 13.17 8.89 14.50
CA GLY A 40 13.47 8.81 15.93
C GLY A 40 14.85 8.20 16.20
N LEU A 41 15.19 7.12 15.50
CA LEU A 41 16.50 6.48 15.61
C LEU A 41 17.65 7.35 15.09
N TYR A 42 17.42 8.12 14.02
CA TYR A 42 18.41 9.05 13.49
C TYR A 42 18.72 10.21 14.45
N LEU A 43 17.75 10.61 15.27
CA LEU A 43 17.87 11.68 16.26
C LEU A 43 18.51 11.23 17.59
N VAL A 44 18.81 9.94 17.76
CA VAL A 44 19.54 9.43 18.93
C VAL A 44 20.93 10.08 19.02
N PRO A 45 21.47 10.33 20.23
CA PRO A 45 22.78 10.97 20.42
C PRO A 45 23.91 10.35 19.58
N ALA A 46 24.86 11.18 19.17
CA ALA A 46 25.96 10.80 18.28
C ALA A 46 26.86 9.66 18.80
N GLY A 47 26.80 9.34 20.10
CA GLY A 47 27.45 8.17 20.70
C GLY A 47 26.90 6.82 20.22
N TYR A 48 25.81 6.79 19.45
CA TYR A 48 25.19 5.57 18.92
C TYR A 48 25.16 5.55 17.37
N PRO A 49 26.32 5.47 16.70
CA PRO A 49 26.40 5.53 15.24
C PRO A 49 25.61 4.41 14.56
N PHE A 50 25.53 3.23 15.16
CA PHE A 50 24.73 2.11 14.65
C PHE A 50 23.23 2.41 14.63
N ALA A 51 22.69 3.04 15.69
CA ALA A 51 21.29 3.43 15.77
C ALA A 51 20.96 4.48 14.69
N ARG A 52 21.85 5.46 14.49
CA ARG A 52 21.67 6.50 13.45
C ARG A 52 21.72 5.94 12.04
N GLY A 53 22.66 5.03 11.77
CA GLY A 53 22.75 4.33 10.49
C GLY A 53 21.51 3.47 10.21
N THR A 54 21.03 2.74 11.22
CA THR A 54 19.77 1.98 11.15
C THR A 54 18.58 2.90 10.88
N GLY A 55 18.51 4.05 11.56
CA GLY A 55 17.48 5.06 11.32
C GLY A 55 17.45 5.57 9.90
N LEU A 56 18.62 5.87 9.30
CA LEU A 56 18.75 6.25 7.89
C LEU A 56 18.32 5.14 6.94
N GLY A 57 18.67 3.88 7.25
CA GLY A 57 18.23 2.73 6.46
C GLY A 57 16.71 2.57 6.46
N ILE A 58 16.09 2.64 7.64
CA ILE A 58 14.63 2.57 7.81
C ILE A 58 13.95 3.73 7.08
N LEU A 59 14.48 4.96 7.20
CA LEU A 59 13.95 6.13 6.50
C LEU A 59 14.00 5.94 4.98
N THR A 60 15.14 5.48 4.45
CA THR A 60 15.33 5.31 3.01
C THR A 60 14.39 4.24 2.47
N GLN A 61 14.32 3.08 3.13
CA GLN A 61 13.43 1.99 2.74
C GLN A 61 11.95 2.39 2.89
N GLY A 62 11.57 2.98 4.02
CA GLY A 62 10.21 3.39 4.32
C GLY A 62 9.71 4.46 3.36
N LEU A 63 10.54 5.44 3.01
CA LEU A 63 10.17 6.48 2.04
C LEU A 63 9.97 5.90 0.64
N PHE A 64 10.82 4.97 0.22
CA PHE A 64 10.65 4.28 -1.05
C PHE A 64 9.33 3.52 -1.11
N LEU A 65 9.02 2.71 -0.08
CA LEU A 65 7.78 1.94 -0.02
C LEU A 65 6.55 2.84 0.08
N LEU A 66 6.61 3.91 0.88
CA LEU A 66 5.53 4.88 1.01
C LEU A 66 5.17 5.49 -0.35
N LEU A 67 6.18 5.92 -1.11
CA LEU A 67 5.97 6.48 -2.44
C LEU A 67 5.42 5.43 -3.41
N PHE A 68 5.99 4.23 -3.40
CA PHE A 68 5.53 3.12 -4.21
C PHE A 68 4.05 2.82 -3.94
N ASP A 69 3.67 2.56 -2.70
CA ASP A 69 2.30 2.21 -2.32
C ASP A 69 1.32 3.35 -2.56
N ALA A 70 1.71 4.59 -2.28
CA ALA A 70 0.85 5.75 -2.49
C ALA A 70 0.62 6.06 -3.98
N ILE A 71 1.60 5.80 -4.85
CA ILE A 71 1.44 5.93 -6.31
C ILE A 71 0.55 4.81 -6.83
N HIS A 72 0.80 3.55 -6.46
CA HIS A 72 0.02 2.40 -6.93
C HIS A 72 -1.43 2.46 -6.45
N ALA A 73 -1.67 2.84 -5.19
CA ALA A 73 -3.03 3.01 -4.65
C ALA A 73 -3.85 4.08 -5.39
N ARG A 74 -3.19 5.15 -5.90
CA ARG A 74 -3.84 6.20 -6.68
C ARG A 74 -4.10 5.80 -8.14
N ARG A 75 -3.27 4.94 -8.72
CA ARG A 75 -3.43 4.45 -10.11
C ARG A 75 -4.47 3.35 -10.25
N LEU A 76 -4.78 2.61 -9.18
CA LEU A 76 -5.84 1.61 -9.19
C LEU A 76 -7.23 2.28 -9.22
N PRO A 77 -8.21 1.74 -9.97
CA PRO A 77 -9.58 2.24 -9.99
C PRO A 77 -10.19 2.36 -8.59
N ALA A 78 -10.94 3.44 -8.35
CA ALA A 78 -11.62 3.69 -7.07
C ALA A 78 -13.01 3.04 -7.02
N GLU A 79 -13.65 3.03 -8.17
CA GLU A 79 -15.03 2.60 -8.35
C GLU A 79 -15.03 1.27 -9.07
N THR A 80 -15.93 0.40 -8.63
CA THR A 80 -16.22 -0.83 -9.35
C THR A 80 -17.07 -0.50 -10.57
N PRO A 81 -16.99 -1.29 -11.66
CA PRO A 81 -17.85 -1.11 -12.81
C PRO A 81 -19.35 -1.14 -12.43
N PRO A 82 -20.24 -0.45 -13.16
CA PRO A 82 -21.67 -0.36 -12.82
C PRO A 82 -22.42 -1.71 -12.77
N TRP A 83 -21.88 -2.72 -13.47
CA TRP A 83 -22.45 -4.06 -13.51
C TRP A 83 -21.91 -5.00 -12.42
N TYR A 84 -20.92 -4.56 -11.63
CA TYR A 84 -20.34 -5.36 -10.56
C TYR A 84 -21.24 -5.34 -9.32
N ASP A 85 -21.69 -6.52 -8.92
CA ASP A 85 -22.38 -6.74 -7.64
C ASP A 85 -21.45 -7.54 -6.71
N PRO A 86 -21.01 -7.00 -5.56
CA PRO A 86 -20.15 -7.71 -4.64
C PRO A 86 -20.79 -8.96 -4.00
N ALA A 87 -22.12 -9.08 -4.05
CA ALA A 87 -22.90 -10.20 -3.51
C ALA A 87 -23.03 -11.40 -4.46
N LEU A 88 -22.61 -11.24 -5.72
CA LEU A 88 -22.47 -12.31 -6.72
C LEU A 88 -21.03 -12.90 -6.69
#